data_AF-A0A838UUC7-F1
#
_entry.id   AF-A0A838UUC7-F1
#
_cell.length_a   1.000
_cell.length_b   1.000
_cell.length_c   1.000
_cell.angle_alpha   90.00
_cell.angle_beta   90.00
_cell.angle_gamma   90.00
#
_symmetry.space_group_name_H-M   'P 1'
#
loop_
_entity.id
_entity.type
_entity.pdbx_description
1 polymer ?
#
loop_
_entity_poly.entity_id
_entity_poly.type
_entity_poly.pdbx_seq_one_letter_code
_entity_poly.pdbx_strand_id
1 'polypeptide(L)'
;MRKRPVTPLWLGTLVAIMALLTACNGPVTLGKITFGKQRTPPTVVTVSNSDPTSDRLTSRSQNWAGYTIATTPPAKTPHVTAISATWQVPQVTGPANSDSSTWVGIGGVKNDSLIQAGTDQLMQNGKVGYYAWIELLPALPQPVQGITLLPGDTVTVSIKYESGQAWTISITDKDANITVTQKVTYASCFCSAEWIEEAPSINGQQATLADFTSVTFTNMTATVGGKTAIPTTMCVRPLTLSLTCA
;
A
#
# COMPACT_ATOMS: atom_id res chain seq x y z
N MET A 1 29.48 44.33 -23.19
CA MET A 1 28.81 43.87 -21.94
C MET A 1 28.35 42.43 -22.13
N ARG A 2 29.09 41.46 -21.57
CA ARG A 2 28.68 40.05 -21.44
C ARG A 2 29.08 39.61 -20.04
N LYS A 3 28.11 39.41 -19.15
CA LYS A 3 28.34 38.82 -17.82
C LYS A 3 28.52 37.31 -18.00
N ARG A 4 29.68 36.78 -17.62
CA ARG A 4 29.90 35.35 -17.37
C ARG A 4 29.35 35.02 -15.98
N PRO A 5 28.66 33.88 -15.75
CA PRO A 5 28.41 33.41 -14.40
C PRO A 5 29.63 32.66 -13.85
N VAL A 6 29.86 32.92 -12.57
CA VAL A 6 30.97 32.48 -11.73
C VAL A 6 30.59 31.13 -11.12
N THR A 7 31.48 30.14 -11.19
CA THR A 7 31.39 28.91 -10.39
C THR A 7 31.97 29.16 -8.99
N PRO A 8 31.39 28.62 -7.90
CA PRO A 8 32.14 28.45 -6.68
C PRO A 8 32.69 27.02 -6.62
N LEU A 9 34.02 26.97 -6.66
CA LEU A 9 34.86 25.88 -6.22
C LEU A 9 34.84 25.89 -4.68
N TRP A 10 34.52 24.77 -4.03
CA TRP A 10 34.92 24.53 -2.64
C TRP A 10 35.59 23.16 -2.56
N LEU A 11 36.86 23.19 -2.14
CA LEU A 11 37.78 22.06 -2.02
C LEU A 11 37.88 21.65 -0.53
N GLY A 12 37.91 20.34 -0.27
CA GLY A 12 38.49 19.72 0.93
C GLY A 12 37.53 19.61 2.12
N THR A 13 37.22 18.41 2.62
CA THR A 13 38.23 17.48 3.15
C THR A 13 37.69 16.06 3.18
N LEU A 14 38.51 15.11 2.73
CA LEU A 14 38.39 13.69 3.08
C LEU A 14 38.56 13.54 4.59
N VAL A 15 37.66 12.77 5.22
CA VAL A 15 38.03 11.93 6.36
C VAL A 15 37.54 10.52 6.03
N ALA A 16 38.50 9.66 5.67
CA ALA A 16 38.28 8.23 5.64
C ALA A 16 38.20 7.74 7.09
N ILE A 17 37.08 7.14 7.48
CA ILE A 17 37.04 6.27 8.66
C ILE A 17 36.78 4.86 8.16
N MET A 18 37.86 4.08 8.10
CA MET A 18 37.78 2.63 8.14
C MET A 18 37.17 2.25 9.50
N ALA A 19 36.01 1.61 9.51
CA ALA A 19 35.53 0.89 10.67
C ALA A 19 35.20 -0.54 10.23
N LEU A 20 35.95 -1.46 10.82
CA LEU A 20 35.88 -2.91 10.65
C LEU A 20 34.46 -3.45 10.82
N LEU A 21 34.15 -4.51 10.06
CA LEU A 21 33.08 -5.44 10.38
C LEU A 21 33.19 -5.91 11.84
N THR A 22 32.09 -5.85 12.58
CA THR A 22 31.74 -6.88 13.57
C THR A 22 30.24 -7.13 13.48
N ALA A 23 29.89 -8.40 13.30
CA ALA A 23 28.51 -8.89 13.22
C ALA A 23 27.92 -9.17 14.60
N CYS A 24 26.58 -9.24 14.61
CA CYS A 24 25.68 -9.96 15.52
C CYS A 24 25.34 -9.39 16.91
N ASN A 25 24.03 -9.16 17.05
CA ASN A 25 23.16 -9.50 18.19
C ASN A 25 23.44 -8.87 19.55
N GLY A 26 22.80 -7.72 19.80
CA GLY A 26 22.40 -7.29 21.14
C GLY A 26 20.89 -6.98 21.17
N PRO A 27 20.17 -7.30 22.26
CA PRO A 27 18.77 -6.89 22.39
C PRO A 27 18.70 -5.36 22.38
N VAL A 28 18.08 -4.80 21.35
CA VAL A 28 17.77 -3.37 21.30
C VAL A 28 16.77 -3.09 22.42
N THR A 29 17.21 -2.36 23.43
CA THR A 29 16.31 -1.85 24.46
C THR A 29 15.46 -0.79 23.79
N LEU A 30 14.17 -1.06 23.58
CA LEU A 30 13.21 -0.08 23.06
C LEU A 30 13.19 1.12 24.01
N GLY A 31 13.87 2.20 23.63
CA GLY A 31 13.64 3.50 24.23
C GLY A 31 12.16 3.83 24.09
N LYS A 32 11.56 4.46 25.10
CA LYS A 32 10.15 4.91 25.04
C LYS A 32 9.94 5.79 23.81
N ILE A 33 9.44 5.22 22.73
CA ILE A 33 8.98 5.95 21.55
C ILE A 33 7.69 6.67 21.99
N THR A 34 7.71 7.99 21.97
CA THR A 34 6.50 8.79 22.20
C THR A 34 5.74 8.82 20.89
N PHE A 35 4.65 8.06 20.80
CA PHE A 35 3.82 7.95 19.61
C PHE A 35 3.05 9.25 19.33
N GLY A 36 2.73 9.48 18.06
CA GLY A 36 1.83 10.56 17.65
C GLY A 36 0.41 10.39 18.24
N LYS A 37 -0.44 11.39 18.04
CA LYS A 37 -1.83 11.37 18.53
C LYS A 37 -2.59 10.19 17.90
N GLN A 38 -2.96 9.20 18.72
CA GLN A 38 -3.74 8.02 18.32
C GLN A 38 -5.20 8.18 18.81
N ARG A 39 -6.21 7.78 18.02
CA ARG A 39 -7.62 7.78 18.49
C ARG A 39 -7.92 6.55 19.34
N THR A 40 -7.41 5.40 18.91
CA THR A 40 -7.58 4.11 19.58
C THR A 40 -6.22 3.43 19.73
N PRO A 41 -5.89 2.80 20.87
CA PRO A 41 -4.65 2.04 21.03
C PRO A 41 -4.53 0.94 19.97
N PRO A 42 -3.31 0.61 19.50
CA PRO A 42 -3.16 -0.42 18.48
C PRO A 42 -3.55 -1.77 19.08
N THR A 43 -4.45 -2.48 18.42
CA THR A 43 -4.70 -3.88 18.77
C THR A 43 -3.55 -4.68 18.18
N VAL A 44 -2.62 -5.14 19.02
CA VAL A 44 -1.63 -6.14 18.60
C VAL A 44 -2.37 -7.46 18.39
N VAL A 45 -2.91 -7.67 17.19
CA VAL A 45 -3.48 -8.94 16.80
C VAL A 45 -2.35 -9.79 16.23
N THR A 46 -1.83 -10.71 17.04
CA THR A 46 -0.94 -11.77 16.55
C THR A 46 -1.79 -12.78 15.79
N VAL A 47 -2.04 -12.55 14.49
CA VAL A 47 -2.66 -13.57 13.64
C VAL A 47 -1.55 -14.48 13.12
N SER A 48 -1.48 -15.68 13.67
CA SER A 48 -0.67 -16.75 13.09
C SER A 48 -1.32 -17.20 11.79
N ASN A 49 -0.67 -16.94 10.65
CA ASN A 49 -0.99 -17.57 9.37
C ASN A 49 -0.63 -19.06 9.44
N SER A 50 -1.51 -19.88 10.01
CA SER A 50 -1.55 -21.29 9.65
C SER A 50 -2.30 -21.37 8.32
N ASP A 51 -1.57 -21.25 7.21
CA ASP A 51 -2.04 -21.72 5.91
C ASP A 51 -1.97 -23.27 5.93
N PRO A 52 -3.09 -23.99 5.96
CA PRO A 52 -3.06 -25.44 6.01
C PRO A 52 -2.71 -26.09 4.66
N THR A 53 -2.46 -25.36 3.57
CA THR A 53 -2.12 -25.99 2.28
C THR A 53 -1.19 -25.17 1.35
N SER A 54 0.04 -25.68 1.22
CA SER A 54 0.84 -25.77 -0.02
C SER A 54 1.85 -24.66 -0.35
N ASP A 55 3.09 -24.97 0.02
CA ASP A 55 4.38 -24.33 -0.27
C ASP A 55 4.79 -24.32 -1.78
N ARG A 56 3.88 -24.07 -2.73
CA ARG A 56 4.20 -24.22 -4.18
C ARG A 56 3.71 -23.19 -5.20
N LEU A 57 3.06 -22.08 -4.83
CA LEU A 57 2.63 -21.06 -5.81
C LEU A 57 2.81 -19.59 -5.37
N THR A 58 3.76 -19.31 -4.47
CA THR A 58 4.11 -17.92 -4.14
C THR A 58 4.76 -17.24 -5.35
N SER A 59 4.15 -16.17 -5.83
CA SER A 59 4.78 -15.30 -6.85
C SER A 59 5.56 -14.20 -6.10
N ARG A 60 6.71 -13.79 -6.64
CA ARG A 60 7.50 -12.69 -6.07
C ARG A 60 7.19 -11.40 -6.82
N SER A 61 7.03 -10.30 -6.08
CA SER A 61 7.03 -8.95 -6.63
C SER A 61 8.17 -8.15 -6.02
N GLN A 62 8.66 -7.15 -6.76
CA GLN A 62 9.70 -6.24 -6.27
C GLN A 62 9.12 -5.21 -5.30
N ASN A 63 7.84 -4.85 -5.45
CA ASN A 63 7.19 -3.78 -4.70
C ASN A 63 5.89 -4.18 -3.97
N TRP A 64 5.27 -5.34 -4.26
CA TRP A 64 3.98 -5.72 -3.66
C TRP A 64 4.07 -6.98 -2.78
N ALA A 65 3.35 -6.96 -1.66
CA ALA A 65 3.00 -8.14 -0.87
C ALA A 65 1.49 -8.20 -0.67
N GLY A 66 0.91 -9.40 -0.65
CA GLY A 66 -0.51 -9.57 -0.35
C GLY A 66 -1.16 -10.67 -1.17
N TYR A 67 -2.38 -10.41 -1.63
CA TYR A 67 -3.24 -11.41 -2.25
C TYR A 67 -3.80 -10.92 -3.57
N THR A 68 -3.77 -11.77 -4.59
CA THR A 68 -4.34 -11.46 -5.90
C THR A 68 -5.30 -12.56 -6.34
N ILE A 69 -6.35 -12.17 -7.07
CA ILE A 69 -7.20 -13.05 -7.86
C ILE A 69 -6.97 -12.66 -9.30
N ALA A 70 -6.30 -13.51 -10.07
CA ALA A 70 -6.12 -13.30 -11.50
C ALA A 70 -7.20 -14.05 -12.27
N THR A 71 -7.93 -13.36 -13.15
CA THR A 71 -8.91 -13.98 -14.03
C THR A 71 -8.30 -14.17 -15.42
N THR A 72 -8.51 -15.34 -16.00
CA THR A 72 -8.05 -15.66 -17.37
C THR A 72 -9.27 -16.10 -18.17
N PRO A 73 -9.55 -15.53 -19.35
CA PRO A 73 -8.89 -14.39 -20.02
C PRO A 73 -9.45 -13.03 -19.56
N PRO A 74 -8.79 -11.89 -19.89
CA PRO A 74 -9.28 -10.56 -19.56
C PRO A 74 -10.68 -10.37 -20.14
N ALA A 75 -11.66 -10.26 -19.24
CA ALA A 75 -13.00 -9.98 -19.64
C ALA A 75 -13.05 -8.49 -19.99
N LYS A 76 -13.07 -8.16 -21.29
CA LYS A 76 -13.51 -6.83 -21.74
C LYS A 76 -14.99 -6.55 -21.37
N THR A 77 -15.63 -7.51 -20.70
CA THR A 77 -16.93 -7.43 -20.06
C THR A 77 -16.76 -7.43 -18.53
N PRO A 78 -17.71 -6.83 -17.78
CA PRO A 78 -17.62 -6.81 -16.32
C PRO A 78 -17.48 -8.22 -15.73
N HIS A 79 -16.32 -8.51 -15.13
CA HIS A 79 -16.04 -9.82 -14.53
C HIS A 79 -15.58 -9.66 -13.08
N VAL A 80 -14.47 -8.98 -12.81
CA VAL A 80 -14.16 -8.50 -11.46
C VAL A 80 -14.83 -7.15 -11.25
N THR A 81 -15.93 -7.12 -10.49
CA THR A 81 -16.81 -5.95 -10.40
C THR A 81 -16.89 -5.33 -9.02
N ALA A 82 -16.34 -5.97 -7.98
CA ALA A 82 -16.22 -5.33 -6.69
C ALA A 82 -15.05 -5.92 -5.90
N ILE A 83 -14.44 -5.11 -5.05
CA ILE A 83 -13.47 -5.51 -4.05
C ILE A 83 -13.65 -4.68 -2.78
N SER A 84 -13.39 -5.28 -1.62
CA SER A 84 -13.39 -4.60 -0.33
C SER A 84 -12.42 -5.27 0.64
N ALA A 85 -11.88 -4.49 1.57
CA ALA A 85 -11.24 -4.99 2.79
C ALA A 85 -11.24 -3.94 3.89
N THR A 86 -10.92 -4.40 5.09
CA THR A 86 -10.68 -3.58 6.28
C THR A 86 -9.28 -3.87 6.82
N TRP A 87 -8.56 -2.83 7.24
CA TRP A 87 -7.28 -2.94 7.94
C TRP A 87 -7.18 -1.85 9.02
N GLN A 88 -6.22 -1.99 9.93
CA GLN A 88 -5.77 -0.88 10.76
C GLN A 88 -4.65 -0.16 10.03
N VAL A 89 -4.69 1.17 9.97
CA VAL A 89 -3.62 2.00 9.42
C VAL A 89 -2.35 1.72 10.23
N PRO A 90 -1.28 1.16 9.62
CA PRO A 90 -0.14 0.76 10.39
C PRO A 90 0.62 1.98 10.90
N GLN A 91 1.29 1.83 12.05
CA GLN A 91 2.21 2.86 12.51
C GLN A 91 3.50 2.78 11.69
N VAL A 92 4.10 3.94 11.36
CA VAL A 92 5.37 4.00 10.63
C VAL A 92 6.50 4.53 11.46
N THR A 93 7.67 3.98 11.18
CA THR A 93 8.98 4.40 11.64
C THR A 93 9.98 4.21 10.49
N GLY A 94 11.27 4.39 10.78
CA GLY A 94 12.34 4.13 9.81
C GLY A 94 13.03 5.40 9.31
N PRO A 95 13.80 5.28 8.22
CA PRO A 95 14.62 6.38 7.72
C PRO A 95 13.77 7.55 7.22
N ALA A 96 14.36 8.75 7.20
CA ALA A 96 13.73 9.88 6.53
C ALA A 96 13.57 9.57 5.04
N ASN A 97 12.39 9.88 4.51
CA ASN A 97 11.94 9.69 3.13
C ASN A 97 11.73 8.22 2.75
N SER A 98 11.00 7.50 3.60
CA SER A 98 10.45 6.17 3.32
C SER A 98 8.92 6.20 3.23
N ASP A 99 8.34 5.23 2.54
CA ASP A 99 6.90 5.16 2.26
C ASP A 99 6.42 3.70 2.22
N SER A 100 5.18 3.46 2.61
CA SER A 100 4.48 2.21 2.38
C SER A 100 2.97 2.44 2.27
N SER A 101 2.32 1.61 1.45
CA SER A 101 0.94 1.81 1.04
C SER A 101 0.10 0.56 1.22
N THR A 102 -1.06 0.70 1.86
CA THR A 102 -2.03 -0.40 2.02
C THR A 102 -3.27 -0.11 1.18
N TRP A 103 -3.63 -0.99 0.26
CA TRP A 103 -4.72 -0.69 -0.69
C TRP A 103 -5.46 -1.93 -1.21
N VAL A 104 -6.61 -1.67 -1.83
CA VAL A 104 -7.36 -2.63 -2.65
C VAL A 104 -7.51 -2.12 -4.08
N GLY A 105 -7.50 -3.03 -5.05
CA GLY A 105 -7.55 -2.66 -6.47
C GLY A 105 -8.23 -3.69 -7.37
N ILE A 106 -8.59 -3.23 -8.55
CA ILE A 106 -9.11 -4.06 -9.66
C ILE A 106 -8.28 -3.78 -10.92
N GLY A 107 -7.71 -4.85 -11.49
CA GLY A 107 -6.75 -4.78 -12.60
C GLY A 107 -5.29 -4.69 -12.12
N GLY A 108 -4.34 -4.24 -12.95
CA GLY A 108 -2.93 -4.07 -12.55
C GLY A 108 -2.08 -5.34 -12.62
N VAL A 109 -2.67 -6.52 -12.41
CA VAL A 109 -1.94 -7.78 -12.61
C VAL A 109 -1.68 -8.00 -14.11
N LYS A 110 -0.40 -7.83 -14.51
CA LYS A 110 0.14 -8.05 -15.87
C LYS A 110 -0.30 -7.03 -16.93
N ASN A 111 -0.89 -5.90 -16.54
CA ASN A 111 -1.29 -4.83 -17.45
C ASN A 111 -1.43 -3.49 -16.71
N ASP A 112 -1.52 -2.39 -17.45
CA ASP A 112 -1.53 -1.03 -16.89
C ASP A 112 -2.94 -0.49 -16.57
N SER A 113 -3.98 -1.33 -16.64
CA SER A 113 -5.34 -0.95 -16.24
C SER A 113 -5.55 -1.26 -14.76
N LEU A 114 -5.52 -0.25 -13.90
CA LEU A 114 -5.67 -0.38 -12.46
C LEU A 114 -6.51 0.77 -11.89
N ILE A 115 -7.58 0.41 -11.18
CA ILE A 115 -8.34 1.30 -10.29
C ILE A 115 -8.07 0.84 -8.86
N GLN A 116 -7.60 1.73 -8.02
CA GLN A 116 -7.14 1.39 -6.68
C GLN A 116 -7.37 2.53 -5.69
N ALA A 117 -7.50 2.15 -4.42
CA ALA A 117 -7.72 3.08 -3.33
C ALA A 117 -7.20 2.48 -2.03
N GLY A 118 -6.66 3.34 -1.16
CA GLY A 118 -6.00 2.89 0.04
C GLY A 118 -5.55 4.00 0.96
N THR A 119 -4.58 3.66 1.79
CA THR A 119 -3.94 4.52 2.77
C THR A 119 -2.44 4.51 2.56
N ASP A 120 -1.83 5.69 2.50
CA ASP A 120 -0.38 5.85 2.56
C ASP A 120 0.08 6.23 3.94
N GLN A 121 1.29 5.79 4.24
CA GLN A 121 1.97 6.02 5.49
C GLN A 121 3.45 6.23 5.19
N LEU A 122 3.99 7.36 5.62
CA LEU A 122 5.31 7.78 5.18
C LEU A 122 6.09 8.55 6.23
N MET A 123 7.40 8.54 6.10
CA MET A 123 8.33 9.35 6.86
C MET A 123 8.85 10.49 5.98
N GLN A 124 8.15 11.63 5.89
CA GLN A 124 8.60 12.78 5.11
C GLN A 124 9.49 13.70 5.95
N ASN A 125 10.77 13.86 5.57
CA ASN A 125 11.72 14.70 6.32
C ASN A 125 11.76 14.38 7.83
N GLY A 126 11.66 13.10 8.18
CA GLY A 126 11.65 12.61 9.56
C GLY A 126 10.33 12.82 10.32
N LYS A 127 9.26 13.24 9.64
CA LYS A 127 7.91 13.38 10.21
C LYS A 127 6.98 12.34 9.60
N VAL A 128 6.12 11.78 10.44
CA VAL A 128 5.06 10.86 9.99
C VAL A 128 4.00 11.60 9.19
N GLY A 129 3.56 10.99 8.10
CA GLY A 129 2.43 11.42 7.28
C GLY A 129 1.48 10.25 7.05
N TYR A 130 0.18 10.53 7.04
CA TYR A 130 -0.89 9.58 6.81
C TYR A 130 -1.96 10.22 5.95
N TYR A 131 -2.37 9.56 4.87
CA TYR A 131 -3.49 10.03 4.06
C TYR A 131 -4.18 8.88 3.32
N ALA A 132 -5.47 9.06 3.03
CA ALA A 132 -6.18 8.20 2.11
C ALA A 132 -6.02 8.73 0.68
N TRP A 133 -6.03 7.83 -0.30
CA TRP A 133 -5.86 8.19 -1.71
C TRP A 133 -6.69 7.29 -2.63
N ILE A 134 -6.92 7.80 -3.84
CA ILE A 134 -7.56 7.08 -4.96
C ILE A 134 -6.68 7.28 -6.20
N GLU A 135 -6.45 6.22 -6.96
CA GLU A 135 -5.68 6.27 -8.21
C GLU A 135 -6.38 5.49 -9.33
N LEU A 136 -6.34 6.10 -10.52
CA LEU A 136 -6.91 5.57 -11.74
C LEU A 136 -5.80 5.62 -12.80
N LEU A 137 -5.04 4.54 -12.97
CA LEU A 137 -3.89 4.57 -13.88
C LEU A 137 -4.31 4.92 -15.31
N PRO A 138 -3.57 5.82 -15.99
CA PRO A 138 -2.21 6.27 -15.67
C PRO A 138 -2.12 7.60 -14.88
N ALA A 139 -3.22 8.12 -14.34
CA ALA A 139 -3.17 9.34 -13.53
C ALA A 139 -2.49 9.08 -12.18
N LEU A 140 -1.83 10.10 -11.64
CA LEU A 140 -1.19 10.06 -10.32
C LEU A 140 -2.23 9.87 -9.19
N PRO A 141 -1.85 9.27 -8.04
CA PRO A 141 -2.74 9.13 -6.90
C PRO A 141 -3.20 10.49 -6.39
N GLN A 142 -4.50 10.60 -6.10
CA GLN A 142 -5.12 11.82 -5.59
C GLN A 142 -5.48 11.65 -4.11
N PRO A 143 -5.00 12.53 -3.21
CA PRO A 143 -5.39 12.52 -1.82
C PRO A 143 -6.90 12.73 -1.66
N VAL A 144 -7.53 11.91 -0.82
CA VAL A 144 -8.96 12.03 -0.51
C VAL A 144 -9.17 13.11 0.53
N GLN A 145 -9.96 14.12 0.17
CA GLN A 145 -10.31 15.23 1.07
C GLN A 145 -11.42 14.82 2.04
N GLY A 146 -11.48 15.49 3.21
CA GLY A 146 -12.53 15.27 4.20
C GLY A 146 -12.33 14.03 5.08
N ILE A 147 -11.22 13.32 4.93
CA ILE A 147 -10.80 12.23 5.81
C ILE A 147 -9.39 12.52 6.33
N THR A 148 -9.18 12.41 7.64
CA THR A 148 -7.87 12.56 8.26
C THR A 148 -7.55 11.26 8.96
N LEU A 149 -6.51 10.58 8.50
CA LEU A 149 -6.08 9.32 9.07
C LEU A 149 -5.07 9.55 10.18
N LEU A 150 -5.13 8.70 11.19
CA LEU A 150 -4.17 8.55 12.25
C LEU A 150 -3.72 7.08 12.32
N PRO A 151 -2.48 6.85 12.79
CA PRO A 151 -2.02 5.48 13.03
C PRO A 151 -3.01 4.73 13.93
N GLY A 152 -3.29 3.47 13.61
CA GLY A 152 -4.22 2.61 14.36
C GLY A 152 -5.70 2.77 13.99
N ASP A 153 -6.08 3.78 13.21
CA ASP A 153 -7.47 3.88 12.73
C ASP A 153 -7.86 2.66 11.90
N THR A 154 -9.08 2.16 12.10
CA THR A 154 -9.66 1.05 11.35
C THR A 154 -10.34 1.58 10.10
N VAL A 155 -9.70 1.32 8.95
CA VAL A 155 -10.15 1.78 7.64
C VAL A 155 -10.78 0.64 6.86
N THR A 156 -11.93 0.89 6.25
CA THR A 156 -12.56 0.01 5.26
C THR A 156 -12.56 0.72 3.90
N VAL A 157 -12.02 0.05 2.88
CA VAL A 157 -12.04 0.54 1.49
C VAL A 157 -12.82 -0.43 0.62
N SER A 158 -13.66 0.11 -0.28
CA SER A 158 -14.34 -0.67 -1.31
C SER A 158 -14.33 0.05 -2.66
N ILE A 159 -14.26 -0.74 -3.73
CA ILE A 159 -14.38 -0.31 -5.12
C ILE A 159 -15.45 -1.17 -5.76
N LYS A 160 -16.43 -0.55 -6.41
CA LYS A 160 -17.58 -1.24 -7.01
C LYS A 160 -17.90 -0.68 -8.39
N TYR A 161 -17.99 -1.58 -9.36
CA TYR A 161 -18.51 -1.30 -10.69
C TYR A 161 -20.02 -1.06 -10.63
N GLU A 162 -20.49 0.01 -11.27
CA GLU A 162 -21.92 0.29 -11.37
C GLU A 162 -22.45 -0.10 -12.76
N SER A 163 -22.00 0.59 -13.81
CA SER A 163 -22.38 0.29 -15.21
C SER A 163 -21.51 1.10 -16.18
N GLY A 164 -21.41 0.67 -17.43
CA GLY A 164 -20.57 1.33 -18.44
C GLY A 164 -19.11 1.37 -18.00
N GLN A 165 -18.62 2.57 -17.66
CA GLN A 165 -17.31 2.82 -17.07
C GLN A 165 -17.42 3.46 -15.67
N ALA A 166 -18.61 3.51 -15.08
CA ALA A 166 -18.84 4.14 -13.79
C ALA A 166 -18.49 3.19 -12.63
N TRP A 167 -17.79 3.75 -11.65
CA TRP A 167 -17.38 3.07 -10.42
C TRP A 167 -17.70 3.93 -9.21
N THR A 168 -18.01 3.28 -8.10
CA THR A 168 -18.12 3.88 -6.77
C THR A 168 -16.94 3.40 -5.94
N ILE A 169 -16.18 4.33 -5.38
CA ILE A 169 -15.11 4.08 -4.42
C ILE A 169 -15.53 4.65 -3.07
N SER A 170 -15.43 3.89 -2.00
CA SER A 170 -15.71 4.36 -0.64
C SER A 170 -14.56 4.04 0.29
N ILE A 171 -14.14 5.03 1.08
CA ILE A 171 -13.16 4.91 2.15
C ILE A 171 -13.84 5.34 3.44
N THR A 172 -13.87 4.45 4.43
CA THR A 172 -14.47 4.70 5.74
C THR A 172 -13.41 4.57 6.80
N ASP A 173 -13.20 5.63 7.58
CA ASP A 173 -12.45 5.60 8.84
C ASP A 173 -13.47 5.45 9.97
N LYS A 174 -13.49 4.26 10.57
CA LYS A 174 -14.48 3.89 11.60
C LYS A 174 -14.23 4.65 12.90
N ASP A 175 -12.97 4.96 13.22
CA ASP A 175 -12.57 5.65 14.44
C ASP A 175 -12.85 7.16 14.36
N ALA A 176 -12.80 7.74 13.16
CA ALA A 176 -13.30 9.10 12.90
C ALA A 176 -14.82 9.18 12.74
N ASN A 177 -15.51 8.05 12.54
CA ASN A 177 -16.90 8.00 12.07
C ASN A 177 -17.11 8.83 10.78
N ILE A 178 -16.20 8.69 9.81
CA ILE A 178 -16.23 9.40 8.53
C ILE A 178 -16.21 8.39 7.38
N THR A 179 -17.08 8.62 6.41
CA THR A 179 -17.04 7.93 5.11
C THR A 179 -16.96 8.96 4.00
N VAL A 180 -16.01 8.77 3.09
CA VAL A 180 -15.93 9.50 1.83
C VAL A 180 -16.23 8.54 0.69
N THR A 181 -17.20 8.92 -0.15
CA THR A 181 -17.59 8.17 -1.34
C THR A 181 -17.36 9.03 -2.57
N GLN A 182 -16.66 8.49 -3.57
CA GLN A 182 -16.43 9.12 -4.86
C GLN A 182 -16.98 8.26 -5.98
N LYS A 183 -17.67 8.89 -6.93
CA LYS A 183 -18.05 8.27 -8.20
C LYS A 183 -17.04 8.69 -9.26
N VAL A 184 -16.47 7.71 -9.95
CA VAL A 184 -15.42 7.92 -10.94
C VAL A 184 -15.75 7.19 -12.24
N THR A 185 -15.12 7.63 -13.33
CA THR A 185 -15.22 6.99 -14.64
C THR A 185 -13.89 6.36 -15.00
N TYR A 186 -13.87 5.04 -15.24
CA TYR A 186 -12.66 4.29 -15.52
C TYR A 186 -12.91 3.12 -16.49
N ALA A 187 -12.07 3.03 -17.53
CA ALA A 187 -12.06 1.91 -18.46
C ALA A 187 -11.18 0.78 -17.91
N SER A 188 -11.78 -0.13 -17.14
CA SER A 188 -11.08 -1.26 -16.52
C SER A 188 -10.91 -2.46 -17.45
N CYS A 189 -9.85 -3.23 -17.23
CA CYS A 189 -9.69 -4.59 -17.77
C CYS A 189 -10.61 -5.63 -17.11
N PHE A 190 -11.21 -5.32 -15.94
CA PHE A 190 -11.98 -6.25 -15.08
C PHE A 190 -11.26 -7.57 -14.77
N CYS A 191 -9.93 -7.57 -14.81
CA CYS A 191 -9.13 -8.77 -15.04
C CYS A 191 -8.52 -9.36 -13.75
N SER A 192 -8.43 -8.59 -12.68
CA SER A 192 -7.94 -9.06 -11.39
C SER A 192 -8.53 -8.27 -10.22
N ALA A 193 -8.41 -8.83 -9.02
CA ALA A 193 -8.73 -8.20 -7.75
C ALA A 193 -7.55 -8.39 -6.80
N GLU A 194 -7.22 -7.38 -6.00
CA GLU A 194 -5.96 -7.35 -5.26
C GLU A 194 -6.05 -6.60 -3.93
N TRP A 195 -5.39 -7.15 -2.91
CA TRP A 195 -5.22 -6.59 -1.57
C TRP A 195 -3.74 -6.55 -1.25
N ILE A 196 -3.16 -5.36 -1.22
CA ILE A 196 -1.72 -5.19 -1.33
C ILE A 196 -1.18 -4.24 -0.26
N GLU A 197 -0.05 -4.64 0.33
CA GLU A 197 0.92 -3.76 0.95
C GLU A 197 2.06 -3.51 -0.04
N GLU A 198 2.40 -2.25 -0.28
CA GLU A 198 3.31 -1.84 -1.35
C GLU A 198 4.43 -0.92 -0.87
N ALA A 199 5.63 -1.10 -1.44
CA ALA A 199 6.65 -0.06 -1.54
C ALA A 199 6.38 0.80 -2.79
N PRO A 200 5.72 1.97 -2.68
CA PRO A 200 5.20 2.69 -3.85
C PRO A 200 6.32 3.25 -4.72
N SER A 201 6.00 3.59 -5.97
CA SER A 201 6.93 4.32 -6.84
C SER A 201 6.76 5.82 -6.70
N ILE A 202 7.80 6.51 -6.24
CA ILE A 202 7.86 7.98 -6.13
C ILE A 202 8.75 8.51 -7.24
N ASN A 203 8.23 9.40 -8.09
CA ASN A 203 8.95 9.97 -9.24
C ASN A 203 9.55 8.91 -10.17
N GLY A 204 8.85 7.78 -10.36
CA GLY A 204 9.29 6.69 -11.23
C GLY A 204 10.42 5.82 -10.67
N GLN A 205 10.71 5.92 -9.36
CA GLN A 205 11.62 5.05 -8.65
C GLN A 205 10.89 4.40 -7.48
N GLN A 206 11.12 3.11 -7.23
CA GLN A 206 10.58 2.45 -6.06
C GLN A 206 11.12 3.14 -4.79
N ALA A 207 10.21 3.54 -3.91
CA ALA A 207 10.55 4.17 -2.64
C ALA A 207 11.29 3.19 -1.74
N THR A 208 12.10 3.74 -0.83
CA THR A 208 12.52 2.98 0.35
C THR A 208 11.28 2.62 1.15
N LEU A 209 11.06 1.32 1.38
CA LEU A 209 9.93 0.86 2.18
C LEU A 209 10.05 1.40 3.61
N ALA A 210 8.98 2.01 4.12
CA ALA A 210 8.92 2.43 5.52
C ALA A 210 8.90 1.21 6.46
N ASP A 211 9.44 1.35 7.66
CA ASP A 211 9.27 0.32 8.69
C ASP A 211 7.87 0.50 9.28
N PHE A 212 6.95 -0.43 9.00
CA PHE A 212 5.58 -0.37 9.48
C PHE A 212 5.22 -1.51 10.43
N THR A 213 4.29 -1.26 11.36
CA THR A 213 3.65 -2.35 12.12
C THR A 213 2.86 -3.25 11.18
N SER A 214 2.75 -4.55 11.45
CA SER A 214 2.06 -5.50 10.57
C SER A 214 0.69 -5.03 10.07
N VAL A 215 0.43 -5.25 8.78
CA VAL A 215 -0.88 -5.05 8.17
C VAL A 215 -1.62 -6.39 8.08
N THR A 216 -2.89 -6.39 8.46
CA THR A 216 -3.78 -7.54 8.30
C THR A 216 -5.05 -7.10 7.58
N PHE A 217 -5.31 -7.70 6.42
CA PHE A 217 -6.59 -7.54 5.74
C PHE A 217 -7.65 -8.42 6.39
N THR A 218 -8.78 -7.81 6.77
CA THR A 218 -9.97 -8.46 7.31
C THR A 218 -11.19 -8.07 6.48
N ASN A 219 -12.30 -8.81 6.64
CA ASN A 219 -13.54 -8.57 5.87
C ASN A 219 -13.29 -8.45 4.36
N MET A 220 -12.37 -9.26 3.85
CA MET A 220 -11.98 -9.25 2.45
C MET A 220 -13.09 -9.88 1.61
N THR A 221 -13.52 -9.18 0.56
CA THR A 221 -14.50 -9.72 -0.41
C THR A 221 -14.14 -9.28 -1.82
N ALA A 222 -14.37 -10.13 -2.80
CA ALA A 222 -14.37 -9.75 -4.21
C ALA A 222 -15.63 -10.27 -4.90
N THR A 223 -16.09 -9.60 -5.95
CA THR A 223 -17.17 -10.08 -6.83
C THR A 223 -16.58 -10.44 -8.18
N VAL A 224 -16.64 -11.73 -8.53
CA VAL A 224 -16.06 -12.29 -9.75
C VAL A 224 -17.14 -13.06 -10.49
N GLY A 225 -17.40 -12.70 -11.76
CA GLY A 225 -18.46 -13.32 -12.56
C GLY A 225 -19.86 -13.22 -11.92
N GLY A 226 -20.13 -12.13 -11.20
CA GLY A 226 -21.38 -11.89 -10.50
C GLY A 226 -21.52 -12.60 -9.14
N LYS A 227 -20.50 -13.33 -8.67
CA LYS A 227 -20.49 -14.00 -7.37
C LYS A 227 -19.55 -13.28 -6.40
N THR A 228 -20.08 -12.85 -5.26
CA THR A 228 -19.29 -12.30 -4.15
C THR A 228 -18.83 -13.43 -3.24
N ALA A 229 -17.55 -13.47 -2.92
CA ALA A 229 -16.99 -14.45 -1.98
C ALA A 229 -15.75 -13.90 -1.26
N ILE A 230 -15.28 -14.64 -0.27
CA ILE A 230 -14.06 -14.33 0.48
C ILE A 230 -12.83 -14.97 -0.21
N PRO A 231 -11.62 -14.40 -0.03
CA PRO A 231 -10.38 -14.91 -0.62
C PRO A 231 -10.16 -16.42 -0.47
N THR A 232 -10.42 -16.99 0.71
CA THR A 232 -10.21 -18.44 0.97
C THR A 232 -11.13 -19.35 0.17
N THR A 233 -12.23 -18.82 -0.38
CA THR A 233 -13.15 -19.53 -1.27
C THR A 233 -12.89 -19.26 -2.76
N MET A 234 -11.87 -18.46 -3.06
CA MET A 234 -11.44 -18.08 -4.40
C MET A 234 -10.02 -18.59 -4.69
N CYS A 235 -9.65 -18.73 -5.96
CA CYS A 235 -8.29 -19.12 -6.37
C CYS A 235 -7.29 -17.98 -6.15
N VAL A 236 -7.04 -17.62 -4.90
CA VAL A 236 -6.15 -16.54 -4.50
C VAL A 236 -4.70 -16.98 -4.58
N ARG A 237 -3.84 -16.06 -5.01
CA ARG A 237 -2.39 -16.27 -5.10
C ARG A 237 -1.69 -15.31 -4.14
N PRO A 238 -0.89 -15.81 -3.19
CA PRO A 238 -0.06 -14.97 -2.36
C PRO A 238 1.07 -14.35 -3.21
N LEU A 239 1.31 -13.07 -2.96
CA LEU A 239 2.41 -12.29 -3.51
C LEU A 239 3.34 -11.92 -2.36
N THR A 240 4.63 -12.16 -2.51
CA THR A 240 5.63 -11.80 -1.50
C THR A 240 6.58 -10.73 -2.03
N LEU A 241 6.86 -9.76 -1.16
CA LEU A 241 7.81 -8.70 -1.43
C LEU A 241 9.23 -9.27 -1.45
N SER A 242 9.97 -8.97 -2.50
CA SER A 242 11.35 -9.39 -2.70
C SER A 242 12.24 -8.15 -2.81
N LEU A 243 12.52 -7.52 -1.67
CA LEU A 243 13.52 -6.46 -1.61
C LEU A 243 14.91 -7.09 -1.66
N THR A 244 15.73 -6.73 -2.64
CA THR A 244 17.16 -7.05 -2.61
C THR A 244 17.83 -6.13 -1.60
N CYS A 245 18.47 -6.70 -0.56
CA CYS A 245 19.39 -5.95 0.27
C CYS A 245 20.54 -5.45 -0.61
N ALA A 246 20.78 -4.14 -0.63
CA ALA A 246 21.97 -3.55 -1.25
C ALA A 246 23.20 -3.72 -0.35
#